data_AF-A0AAU8GUV9-F1
#
_entry.id   AF-A0AAU8GUV9-F1
#
_cell.length_a   1.000
_cell.length_b   1.000
_cell.length_c   1.000
_cell.angle_alpha   90.00
_cell.angle_beta   90.00
_cell.angle_gamma   90.00
#
_symmetry.space_group_name_H-M   'P 1'
#
loop_
_entity.id
_entity.type
_entity.pdbx_description
1 polymer ?
#
loop_
_entity_poly.entity_id
_entity_poly.type
_entity_poly.pdbx_seq_one_letter_code
_entity_poly.pdbx_strand_id
1 'polypeptide(L)' 'MFEALTDKLEAIFKKLKGKGILKEEDVDAALKEIRIALLEADVNFRVVKVFY' A
#
# COMPACT_ATOMS: atom_id res chain seq x y z
N MET A 1 5.67 1.76 -16.49
CA MET A 1 6.39 1.94 -15.21
C MET A 1 5.42 2.27 -14.07
N PHE A 2 4.53 3.25 -14.22
CA PHE A 2 3.54 3.61 -13.17
C PHE A 2 2.33 2.66 -13.07
N GLU A 3 1.97 1.94 -14.13
CA GLU A 3 0.81 1.03 -14.12
C GLU A 3 0.94 -0.10 -13.10
N ALA A 4 2.11 -0.71 -12.97
CA ALA A 4 2.33 -1.78 -11.98
C ALA A 4 2.18 -1.28 -10.53
N LEU A 5 2.50 -0.01 -10.26
CA LEU A 5 2.27 0.61 -8.96
C LEU A 5 0.77 0.89 -8.75
N THR A 6 0.10 1.43 -9.78
CA THR A 6 -1.35 1.68 -9.77
C THR A 6 -2.12 0.40 -9.48
N ASP A 7 -1.80 -0.70 -10.16
CA ASP A 7 -2.47 -2.00 -9.99
C ASP A 7 -2.29 -2.55 -8.56
N LYS A 8 -1.08 -2.44 -8.00
CA LYS A 8 -0.81 -2.87 -6.61
C LYS A 8 -1.60 -2.05 -5.61
N LEU A 9 -1.60 -0.72 -5.75
CA LEU A 9 -2.35 0.15 -4.85
C LEU A 9 -3.86 -0.11 -4.95
N GLU A 10 -4.38 -0.27 -6.16
CA GLU A 10 -5.79 -0.56 -6.40
C GLU A 10 -6.21 -1.89 -5.75
N ALA A 11 -5.36 -2.93 -5.83
CA ALA A 11 -5.59 -4.20 -5.16
C ALA A 11 -5.63 -4.06 -3.63
N ILE A 12 -4.71 -3.29 -3.04
CA ILE A 12 -4.66 -3.02 -1.59
C ILE A 12 -5.93 -2.29 -1.14
N PHE A 13 -6.34 -1.24 -1.87
CA PHE A 13 -7.56 -0.49 -1.54
C PHE A 13 -8.83 -1.34 -1.72
N LYS A 14 -8.87 -2.23 -2.71
CA LYS A 14 -9.99 -3.15 -2.90
C LYS A 14 -10.14 -4.13 -1.73
N LYS A 15 -9.02 -4.67 -1.22
CA LYS A 15 -8.99 -5.47 0.02
C LYS A 15 -9.58 -4.70 1.21
N LEU A 16 -9.14 -3.46 1.41
CA LEU A 16 -9.61 -2.63 2.51
C LEU A 16 -11.11 -2.31 2.40
N LYS A 17 -11.56 -1.86 1.22
CA LYS A 17 -12.98 -1.56 0.97
C LYS A 17 -13.89 -2.79 1.13
N GLY A 18 -13.38 -4.00 0.86
CA GLY A 18 -14.14 -5.24 0.97
C GLY A 18 -14.40 -5.72 2.41
N LYS A 19 -13.72 -5.19 3.43
CA LYS A 19 -13.85 -5.66 4.82
C LYS A 19 -15.02 -5.04 5.61
N GLY A 20 -15.58 -3.92 5.14
CA GLY A 20 -16.70 -3.23 5.80
C GLY A 20 -16.31 -2.47 7.07
N ILE A 21 -15.64 -3.14 8.02
CA ILE A 21 -15.04 -2.54 9.22
C ILE A 21 -13.55 -2.87 9.22
N LEU A 22 -12.72 -1.83 9.29
CA LEU A 22 -11.26 -1.97 9.34
C LEU A 22 -10.80 -2.05 10.79
N LYS A 23 -9.99 -3.06 11.10
CA LYS A 23 -9.23 -3.14 12.37
C LYS A 23 -7.84 -2.55 12.17
N GLU A 24 -7.16 -2.20 13.27
CA GLU A 24 -5.77 -1.74 13.22
C GLU A 24 -4.87 -2.73 12.47
N GLU A 25 -5.06 -4.03 12.72
CA GLU A 25 -4.31 -5.10 12.04
C GLU A 25 -4.46 -5.05 10.50
N ASP A 26 -5.65 -4.67 10.00
CA ASP A 26 -5.93 -4.57 8.57
C ASP A 26 -5.24 -3.35 7.95
N VAL A 27 -5.23 -2.25 8.69
CA VAL A 27 -4.58 -0.99 8.30
C VAL A 27 -3.06 -1.17 8.27
N ASP A 28 -2.49 -1.78 9.30
CA ASP A 28 -1.06 -2.07 9.39
C ASP A 28 -0.59 -3.01 8.28
N ALA A 29 -1.36 -4.05 7.99
CA ALA A 29 -1.08 -4.96 6.89
C ALA A 29 -1.08 -4.23 5.54
N ALA A 30 -2.07 -3.37 5.30
CA ALA A 30 -2.15 -2.59 4.06
C ALA A 30 -1.03 -1.55 3.93
N LEU A 31 -0.68 -0.86 5.03
CA LEU A 31 0.46 0.07 5.05
C LEU A 31 1.78 -0.63 4.73
N LYS A 32 1.97 -1.85 5.23
CA LYS A 32 3.14 -2.67 4.90
C LYS A 32 3.17 -3.07 3.42
N GLU A 33 2.03 -3.45 2.84
CA GLU A 33 1.91 -3.74 1.40
C GLU A 33 2.22 -2.50 0.54
N ILE A 34 1.74 -1.31 0.94
CA ILE A 34 2.03 -0.03 0.25
C ILE A 34 3.54 0.28 0.28
N ARG A 35 4.22 0.09 1.43
CA ARG A 35 5.66 0.33 1.54
C ARG A 35 6.46 -0.53 0.56
N ILE A 36 6.11 -1.80 0.45
CA ILE A 36 6.78 -2.74 -0.46
C ILE A 36 6.56 -2.31 -1.92
N ALA A 37 5.32 -2.00 -2.28
CA ALA A 37 4.97 -1.57 -3.64
C ALA A 37 5.71 -0.28 -4.06
N LEU A 38 5.88 0.68 -3.14
CA LEU A 38 6.64 1.90 -3.40
C LEU A 38 8.14 1.62 -3.59
N LEU A 39 8.72 0.71 -2.80
CA LEU A 39 10.14 0.35 -2.95
C LEU A 39 10.42 -0.41 -4.25
N GLU A 40 9.52 -1.32 -4.65
CA GLU A 40 9.63 -2.05 -5.93
C GLU A 40 9.48 -1.15 -7.16
N ALA A 41 8.81 -0.01 -7.01
CA ALA A 41 8.65 0.99 -8.06
C ALA A 41 9.79 2.03 -8.11
N ASP A 42 10.91 1.78 -7.42
CA ASP A 42 12.07 2.69 -7.30
C ASP A 42 11.73 4.07 -6.70
N VAL A 43 10.70 4.14 -5.85
CA VAL A 43 10.32 5.40 -5.18
C VAL A 43 11.33 5.73 -4.08
N ASN A 44 11.68 7.00 -3.93
CA ASN A 44 12.64 7.47 -2.94
C ASN A 44 12.24 7.05 -1.51
N PHE A 45 13.20 6.49 -0.77
CA PHE A 45 13.00 6.01 0.59
C PHE A 45 12.41 7.06 1.55
N ARG A 46 12.70 8.37 1.33
CA ARG A 46 12.10 9.45 2.14
C ARG A 46 10.59 9.50 2.02
N VAL A 47 10.03 9.18 0.85
CA VAL A 47 8.58 9.11 0.62
C VAL A 47 7.99 7.86 1.28
N VAL A 48 8.66 6.71 1.16
CA VAL A 48 8.23 5.45 1.79
C VAL A 48 8.17 5.57 3.31
N LYS A 49 9.09 6.34 3.91
CA LYS A 49 9.16 6.56 5.37
C LYS A 49 8.03 7.43 5.93
N VAL A 50 7.30 8.18 5.09
CA VAL A 50 6.11 8.95 5.54
C VAL A 50 4.93 8.04 5.85
N PHE A 51 4.92 6.84 5.28
CA PHE A 51 3.94 5.80 5.59
C PHE A 51 4.35 4.98 6.81
N TYR A 52 5.27 5.48 7.66
CA TYR A 52 5.77 4.82 8.86
C TYR A 52 4.85 4.97 10.07
#